data_AF-A0A7C4ZQX0-F1
#
_entry.id   AF-A0A7C4ZQX0-F1
#
_cell.length_a   1.000
_cell.length_b   1.000
_cell.length_c   1.000
_cell.angle_alpha   90.00
_cell.angle_beta   90.00
_cell.angle_gamma   90.00
#
_symmetry.space_group_name_H-M   'P 1'
#
loop_
_entity.id
_entity.type
_entity.pdbx_description
1 polymer ?
#
loop_
_entity_poly.entity_id
_entity_poly.type
_entity_poly.pdbx_seq_one_letter_code
_entity_poly.pdbx_strand_id
1 'polypeptide(L)'
;MFEEKVSLDDPRVLYALSEPQAEQALVNLFVERLRNLMFVEQEPELLKYIDLKGVKPFVWTKQVYPAKKCVLNFAPCDSTFEVTFCKFLDKAEDVVSFIKNTPRIGFALEYMSLNGVIRLYIPDYIIITKWGTKYVLETKGLVDEDVPKKDERAMSWCRDVTELTGEDWRYVRIDQSLFQEHYYGSFKELLEAKNFVAG
;
A
#
# COMPACT_ATOMS: atom_id res chain seq x y z
N MET A 1 -11.45 -18.27 28.49
CA MET A 1 -10.55 -19.43 28.68
C MET A 1 -9.36 -18.94 29.52
N PHE A 2 -9.07 -19.55 30.67
CA PHE A 2 -8.22 -19.03 31.76
C PHE A 2 -8.88 -17.97 32.66
N GLU A 3 -10.06 -18.28 33.19
CA GLU A 3 -10.79 -17.40 34.12
C GLU A 3 -10.48 -17.70 35.60
N GLU A 4 -9.88 -18.86 35.87
CA GLU A 4 -9.54 -19.31 37.21
C GLU A 4 -8.03 -19.33 37.41
N LYS A 5 -7.59 -18.93 38.61
CA LYS A 5 -6.19 -19.05 39.01
C LYS A 5 -5.88 -20.50 39.37
N VAL A 6 -4.89 -21.06 38.71
CA VAL A 6 -4.38 -22.42 38.95
C VAL A 6 -2.91 -22.36 39.39
N SER A 7 -2.46 -23.37 40.13
CA SER A 7 -1.04 -23.53 40.45
C SER A 7 -0.32 -24.17 39.27
N LEU A 8 0.74 -23.54 38.75
CA LEU A 8 1.57 -24.09 37.69
C LEU A 8 2.52 -25.20 38.18
N ASP A 9 2.66 -25.34 39.51
CA ASP A 9 3.43 -26.43 40.11
C ASP A 9 2.64 -27.76 40.18
N ASP A 10 1.33 -27.74 39.87
CA ASP A 10 0.50 -28.95 39.84
C ASP A 10 0.72 -29.71 38.51
N PRO A 11 1.24 -30.96 38.55
CA PRO A 11 1.46 -31.75 37.34
C PRO A 11 0.20 -31.99 36.51
N ARG A 12 -0.99 -31.99 37.12
CA ARG A 12 -2.27 -32.16 36.43
C ARG A 12 -2.62 -30.93 35.60
N VAL A 13 -2.25 -29.74 36.10
CA VAL A 13 -2.40 -28.47 35.37
C VAL A 13 -1.44 -28.47 34.18
N LEU A 14 -0.17 -28.84 34.39
CA LEU A 14 0.81 -28.93 33.31
C LEU A 14 0.38 -29.92 32.21
N TYR A 15 -0.17 -31.08 32.60
CA TYR A 15 -0.72 -32.05 31.66
C TYR A 15 -1.88 -31.45 30.86
N ALA A 16 -2.86 -30.80 31.52
CA ALA A 16 -3.99 -30.17 30.85
C ALA A 16 -3.57 -29.02 29.90
N LEU A 17 -2.50 -28.28 30.24
CA LEU A 17 -1.93 -27.24 29.38
C LEU A 17 -1.14 -27.81 28.20
N SER A 18 -0.66 -29.05 28.29
CA SER A 18 0.01 -29.76 27.19
C SER A 18 -0.95 -30.39 26.17
N GLU A 19 -2.26 -30.38 26.44
CA GLU A 19 -3.25 -30.82 25.47
C GLU A 19 -3.26 -29.87 24.25
N PRO A 20 -3.33 -30.38 23.01
CA PRO A 20 -3.09 -29.58 21.81
C PRO A 20 -3.92 -28.30 21.69
N GLN A 21 -5.18 -28.32 22.15
CA GLN A 21 -6.05 -27.15 22.12
C GLN A 21 -5.62 -26.08 23.13
N ALA A 22 -5.18 -26.49 24.33
CA ALA A 22 -4.73 -25.58 25.38
C ALA A 22 -3.37 -24.98 25.02
N GLU A 23 -2.46 -25.80 24.50
CA GLU A 23 -1.15 -25.35 24.02
C GLU A 23 -1.31 -24.32 22.90
N GLN A 24 -2.14 -24.59 21.88
CA GLN A 24 -2.37 -23.65 20.79
C GLN A 24 -2.97 -22.33 21.29
N ALA A 25 -3.92 -22.39 22.23
CA ALA A 25 -4.52 -21.20 22.84
C ALA A 25 -3.48 -20.38 23.62
N LEU A 26 -2.60 -21.03 24.39
CA LEU A 26 -1.50 -20.39 25.10
C LEU A 26 -0.52 -19.73 24.15
N VAL A 27 -0.04 -20.46 23.14
CA VAL A 27 0.91 -19.93 22.15
C VAL A 27 0.31 -18.70 21.45
N ASN A 28 -0.95 -18.78 21.01
CA ASN A 28 -1.63 -17.66 20.37
C ASN A 28 -1.74 -16.44 21.31
N LEU A 29 -2.11 -16.66 22.57
CA LEU A 29 -2.19 -15.61 23.58
C LEU A 29 -0.83 -14.94 23.80
N PHE A 30 0.24 -15.72 23.98
CA PHE A 30 1.59 -15.17 24.17
C PHE A 30 2.06 -14.40 22.94
N VAL A 31 1.86 -14.94 21.74
CA VAL A 31 2.20 -14.28 20.48
C VAL A 31 1.46 -12.95 20.36
N GLU A 32 0.15 -12.91 20.65
CA GLU A 32 -0.65 -11.68 20.62
C GLU A 32 -0.15 -10.64 21.63
N ARG A 33 0.11 -11.06 22.88
CA ARG A 33 0.56 -10.14 23.93
C ARG A 33 1.97 -9.61 23.70
N LEU A 34 2.89 -10.47 23.27
CA LEU A 34 4.26 -10.04 22.93
C LEU A 34 4.26 -9.10 21.73
N ARG A 35 3.43 -9.37 20.71
CA ARG A 35 3.23 -8.44 19.58
C ARG A 35 2.84 -7.06 20.10
N ASN A 36 1.81 -6.95 20.93
CA ASN A 36 1.34 -5.66 21.45
C ASN A 36 2.41 -4.90 22.28
N LEU A 37 3.35 -5.60 22.90
CA LEU A 37 4.44 -4.97 23.67
C LEU A 37 5.63 -4.54 22.81
N MET A 38 5.84 -5.16 21.64
CA MET A 38 6.95 -4.82 20.75
C MET A 38 6.68 -3.61 19.85
N PHE A 39 5.43 -3.14 19.78
CA PHE A 39 5.08 -1.98 18.96
C PHE A 39 5.08 -0.72 19.81
N VAL A 40 5.88 0.24 19.37
CA VAL A 40 5.87 1.62 19.88
C VAL A 40 5.17 2.44 18.81
N GLU A 41 3.99 2.96 19.12
CA GLU A 41 3.38 4.01 18.30
C GLU A 41 4.32 5.22 18.28
N GLN A 42 4.66 5.68 17.09
CA GLN A 42 5.48 6.87 16.89
C GLN A 42 4.65 7.89 16.12
N GLU A 43 4.73 9.13 16.57
CA GLU A 43 4.19 10.25 15.81
C GLU A 43 4.95 10.39 14.48
N PRO A 44 4.24 10.63 13.36
CA PRO A 44 4.89 10.75 12.06
C PRO A 44 5.75 12.02 12.03
N GLU A 45 7.00 11.88 11.56
CA GLU A 45 7.92 12.99 11.38
C GLU A 45 8.40 13.08 9.93
N LEU A 46 8.45 14.30 9.39
CA LEU A 46 9.02 14.57 8.08
C LEU A 46 10.54 14.63 8.15
N LEU A 47 11.20 13.50 7.90
CA LEU A 47 12.67 13.40 7.96
C LEU A 47 13.37 13.81 6.66
N LYS A 48 12.83 13.40 5.51
CA LYS A 48 13.48 13.60 4.20
C LYS A 48 12.48 13.52 3.05
N TYR A 49 12.87 14.11 1.93
CA TYR A 49 12.18 13.96 0.65
C TYR A 49 12.94 12.99 -0.26
N ILE A 50 12.21 12.27 -1.11
CA ILE A 50 12.80 11.50 -2.21
C ILE A 50 13.01 12.46 -3.39
N ASP A 51 14.26 12.76 -3.71
CA ASP A 51 14.59 13.59 -4.87
C ASP A 51 14.52 12.77 -6.16
N LEU A 52 13.44 12.96 -6.92
CA LEU A 52 13.25 12.30 -8.21
C LEU A 52 14.21 12.79 -9.31
N LYS A 53 14.79 13.99 -9.19
CA LYS A 53 15.80 14.49 -10.14
C LYS A 53 17.12 13.72 -10.03
N GLY A 54 17.41 13.20 -8.84
CA GLY A 54 18.59 12.39 -8.56
C GLY A 54 18.49 10.93 -8.99
N VAL A 55 17.33 10.48 -9.49
CA VAL A 55 17.14 9.09 -9.94
C VAL A 55 18.03 8.82 -11.15
N LYS A 56 19.07 8.01 -10.94
CA LYS A 56 19.99 7.62 -12.01
C LYS A 56 19.28 6.71 -13.02
N PRO A 57 19.63 6.78 -14.32
CA PRO A 57 19.18 5.79 -15.29
C PRO A 57 19.45 4.36 -14.81
N PHE A 58 18.48 3.47 -15.00
CA PHE A 58 18.57 2.08 -14.62
C PHE A 58 18.06 1.17 -15.74
N VAL A 59 18.55 -0.07 -15.76
CA VAL A 59 18.12 -1.08 -16.74
C VAL A 59 16.73 -1.59 -16.39
N TRP A 60 15.86 -1.66 -17.39
CA TRP A 60 14.55 -2.29 -17.30
C TRP A 60 14.41 -3.31 -18.43
N THR A 61 14.07 -4.55 -18.09
CA THR A 61 14.00 -5.67 -19.06
C THR A 61 12.58 -5.97 -19.53
N LYS A 62 11.58 -5.34 -18.92
CA LYS A 62 10.17 -5.53 -19.26
C LYS A 62 9.68 -4.39 -20.16
N GLN A 63 8.37 -4.33 -20.36
CA GLN A 63 7.75 -3.31 -21.20
C GLN A 63 7.96 -1.91 -20.63
N VAL A 64 8.00 -0.92 -21.52
CA VAL A 64 8.06 0.49 -21.16
C VAL A 64 7.06 1.28 -21.97
N TYR A 65 6.59 2.39 -21.41
CA TYR A 65 5.78 3.36 -22.15
C TYR A 65 6.49 4.72 -22.18
N PRO A 66 6.78 5.29 -23.37
CA PRO A 66 7.30 6.66 -23.48
C PRO A 66 6.19 7.65 -23.15
N ALA A 67 6.26 8.27 -21.98
CA ALA A 67 5.28 9.23 -21.48
C ALA A 67 5.88 10.62 -21.38
N LYS A 68 5.14 11.63 -21.83
CA LYS A 68 5.53 13.05 -21.70
C LYS A 68 5.28 13.59 -20.30
N LYS A 69 4.25 13.07 -19.62
CA LYS A 69 3.87 13.46 -18.26
C LYS A 69 4.52 12.60 -17.18
N CYS A 70 5.23 11.54 -17.56
CA CYS A 70 6.00 10.76 -16.59
C CYS A 70 7.25 11.56 -16.18
N VAL A 71 7.59 11.56 -14.90
CA VAL A 71 8.83 12.17 -14.39
C VAL A 71 10.07 11.51 -15.01
N LEU A 72 9.99 10.21 -15.31
CA LEU A 72 11.00 9.48 -16.06
C LEU A 72 10.75 9.59 -17.56
N ASN A 73 11.80 9.48 -18.38
CA ASN A 73 11.69 9.46 -19.83
C ASN A 73 10.86 8.26 -20.37
N PHE A 74 10.83 7.16 -19.62
CA PHE A 74 9.99 5.99 -19.87
C PHE A 74 9.36 5.51 -18.56
N ALA A 75 8.08 5.15 -18.60
CA ALA A 75 7.42 4.47 -17.49
C ALA A 75 7.74 2.95 -17.51
N PRO A 76 8.42 2.40 -16.48
CA PRO A 76 8.76 0.98 -16.40
C PRO A 76 7.54 0.13 -16.05
N CYS A 77 7.01 -0.64 -17.01
CA CYS A 77 5.79 -1.42 -16.84
C CYS A 77 6.10 -2.92 -16.67
N ASP A 78 5.50 -3.54 -15.67
CA ASP A 78 5.53 -4.97 -15.38
C ASP A 78 4.51 -5.77 -16.20
N SER A 79 3.47 -5.12 -16.71
CA SER A 79 2.40 -5.77 -17.49
C SER A 79 1.88 -4.90 -18.64
N THR A 80 1.17 -5.52 -19.58
CA THR A 80 0.47 -4.81 -20.67
C THR A 80 -0.60 -3.86 -20.13
N PHE A 81 -1.26 -4.23 -19.03
CA PHE A 81 -2.25 -3.38 -18.37
C PHE A 81 -1.61 -2.08 -17.86
N GLU A 82 -0.43 -2.15 -17.23
CA GLU A 82 0.29 -0.97 -16.78
C GLU A 82 0.74 -0.08 -17.94
N VAL A 83 1.11 -0.66 -19.09
CA VAL A 83 1.38 0.12 -20.31
C VAL A 83 0.14 0.91 -20.73
N THR A 84 -1.04 0.27 -20.73
CA THR A 84 -2.32 0.93 -21.05
C THR A 84 -2.66 2.00 -20.02
N PHE A 85 -2.44 1.75 -18.73
CA PHE A 85 -2.70 2.70 -17.66
C PHE A 85 -1.77 3.92 -17.74
N CYS A 86 -0.48 3.72 -17.98
CA CYS A 86 0.48 4.82 -18.23
C CYS A 86 0.06 5.67 -19.43
N LYS A 87 -0.40 5.03 -20.52
CA LYS A 87 -0.92 5.73 -21.70
C LYS A 87 -2.17 6.55 -21.38
N PHE A 88 -3.04 6.06 -20.50
CA PHE A 88 -4.19 6.82 -20.01
C PHE A 88 -3.75 8.04 -19.22
N LEU A 89 -2.89 7.88 -18.20
CA LEU A 89 -2.39 8.99 -17.39
C LEU A 89 -1.68 10.07 -18.23
N ASP A 90 -0.91 9.64 -19.23
CA ASP A 90 -0.19 10.56 -20.13
C ASP A 90 -1.14 11.37 -21.03
N LYS A 91 -2.31 10.81 -21.38
CA LYS A 91 -3.33 11.48 -22.19
C LYS A 91 -4.34 12.28 -21.38
N ALA A 92 -4.65 11.86 -20.16
CA ALA A 92 -5.65 12.50 -19.30
C ALA A 92 -5.26 13.96 -19.04
N GLU A 93 -6.05 14.92 -19.53
CA GLU A 93 -5.68 16.34 -19.50
C GLU A 93 -5.55 16.88 -18.08
N ASP A 94 -6.27 16.31 -17.13
CA ASP A 94 -6.32 16.69 -15.73
C ASP A 94 -5.18 16.11 -14.87
N VAL A 95 -4.35 15.23 -15.45
CA VAL A 95 -3.06 14.82 -14.89
C VAL A 95 -1.98 15.81 -15.30
N VAL A 96 -1.26 16.38 -14.33
CA VAL A 96 -0.11 17.26 -14.54
C VAL A 96 1.15 16.43 -14.77
N SER A 97 1.42 15.51 -13.86
CA SER A 97 2.56 14.59 -13.96
C SER A 97 2.28 13.33 -13.18
N PHE A 98 3.01 12.26 -13.49
CA PHE A 98 2.97 11.03 -12.73
C PHE A 98 4.34 10.35 -12.72
N ILE A 99 4.50 9.35 -11.87
CA ILE A 99 5.61 8.40 -11.94
C ILE A 99 5.07 7.01 -11.68
N LYS A 100 5.48 6.02 -12.49
CA LYS A 100 5.35 4.62 -12.13
C LYS A 100 6.46 4.29 -11.15
N ASN A 101 6.07 4.04 -9.91
CA ASN A 101 6.97 3.71 -8.85
C ASN A 101 7.56 2.31 -9.07
N THR A 102 8.79 2.14 -8.62
CA THR A 102 9.53 0.88 -8.70
C THR A 102 10.44 0.79 -7.48
N PRO A 103 10.96 -0.41 -7.14
CA PRO A 103 11.97 -0.54 -6.10
C PRO A 103 13.21 0.34 -6.31
N ARG A 104 13.49 0.81 -7.54
CA ARG A 104 14.61 1.71 -7.85
C ARG A 104 14.37 3.16 -7.41
N ILE A 105 13.11 3.58 -7.32
CA ILE A 105 12.72 4.92 -6.86
C ILE A 105 12.78 5.00 -5.33
N GLY A 106 12.52 3.87 -4.65
CA GLY A 106 12.68 3.75 -3.20
C GLY A 106 11.53 4.33 -2.39
N PHE A 107 10.39 4.61 -3.03
CA PHE A 107 9.15 4.91 -2.30
C PHE A 107 8.46 3.62 -1.89
N ALA A 108 8.55 3.29 -0.60
CA ALA A 108 7.96 2.10 -0.01
C ALA A 108 7.37 2.43 1.38
N LEU A 109 6.31 1.73 1.75
CA LEU A 109 5.58 1.89 3.00
C LEU A 109 5.70 0.59 3.81
N GLU A 110 6.15 0.70 5.05
CA GLU A 110 6.16 -0.44 5.96
C GLU A 110 4.76 -0.75 6.46
N TYR A 111 4.31 -1.99 6.37
CA TYR A 111 3.01 -2.44 6.87
C TYR A 111 3.14 -3.76 7.63
N MET A 112 2.20 -4.00 8.54
CA MET A 112 2.07 -5.28 9.22
C MET A 112 1.20 -6.21 8.38
N SER A 113 1.77 -7.32 7.91
CA SER A 113 0.99 -8.36 7.22
C SER A 113 0.09 -9.14 8.18
N LEU A 114 -0.88 -9.88 7.64
CA LEU A 114 -1.85 -10.64 8.44
C LEU A 114 -1.18 -11.68 9.36
N ASN A 115 -0.01 -12.20 8.99
CA ASN A 115 0.75 -13.13 9.80
C ASN A 115 1.63 -12.45 10.87
N GLY A 116 1.56 -11.13 11.01
CA GLY A 116 2.30 -10.35 12.02
C GLY A 116 3.77 -10.10 11.67
N VAL A 117 4.12 -10.13 10.37
CA VAL A 117 5.46 -9.77 9.88
C VAL A 117 5.44 -8.38 9.25
N ILE A 118 6.44 -7.56 9.57
CA ILE A 118 6.66 -6.26 8.91
C ILE A 118 7.12 -6.52 7.46
N ARG A 119 6.43 -5.90 6.51
CA ARG A 119 6.72 -6.00 5.07
C ARG A 119 6.75 -4.62 4.43
N LEU A 120 7.35 -4.56 3.25
CA LEU A 120 7.35 -3.36 2.43
C LEU A 120 6.26 -3.46 1.36
N TYR A 121 5.44 -2.42 1.31
CA TYR A 121 4.49 -2.16 0.25
C TYR A 121 5.04 -1.09 -0.68
N ILE A 122 5.09 -1.37 -1.98
CA ILE A 122 5.54 -0.43 -3.02
C ILE A 122 4.30 -0.10 -3.86
N PRO A 123 3.63 1.05 -3.65
CA PRO A 123 2.50 1.45 -4.47
C PRO A 123 2.89 1.61 -5.92
N ASP A 124 1.96 1.42 -6.85
CA ASP A 124 2.27 1.48 -8.27
C ASP A 124 2.59 2.88 -8.80
N TYR A 125 1.83 3.90 -8.42
CA TYR A 125 1.94 5.23 -9.02
C TYR A 125 1.90 6.35 -7.99
N ILE A 126 2.56 7.46 -8.34
CA ILE A 126 2.32 8.77 -7.72
C ILE A 126 1.85 9.71 -8.83
N ILE A 127 0.74 10.41 -8.61
CA ILE A 127 0.08 11.25 -9.61
C ILE A 127 -0.17 12.64 -9.02
N ILE A 128 0.10 13.68 -9.80
CA ILE A 128 -0.25 15.07 -9.47
C ILE A 128 -1.33 15.53 -10.44
N THR A 129 -2.44 16.02 -9.92
CA THR A 129 -3.56 16.50 -10.72
C THR A 129 -3.57 18.01 -10.86
N LYS A 130 -4.33 18.52 -11.83
CA LYS A 130 -4.46 19.97 -12.08
C LYS A 130 -5.12 20.72 -10.92
N TRP A 131 -5.91 20.05 -10.09
CA TRP A 131 -6.53 20.63 -8.89
C TRP A 131 -5.64 20.57 -7.65
N GLY A 132 -4.38 20.12 -7.78
CA GLY A 132 -3.37 20.21 -6.73
C GLY A 132 -3.29 19.00 -5.80
N THR A 133 -4.25 18.06 -5.86
CA THR A 133 -4.19 16.82 -5.08
C THR A 133 -3.11 15.88 -5.63
N LYS A 134 -2.39 15.24 -4.71
CA LYS A 134 -1.40 14.20 -5.00
C LYS A 134 -1.98 12.85 -4.64
N TYR A 135 -1.86 11.88 -5.54
CA TYR A 135 -2.40 10.54 -5.34
C TYR A 135 -1.27 9.54 -5.23
N VAL A 136 -1.31 8.71 -4.19
CA VAL A 136 -0.67 7.39 -4.16
C VAL A 136 -1.68 6.42 -4.72
N LEU A 137 -1.35 5.76 -5.83
CA LEU A 137 -2.29 4.89 -6.53
C LEU A 137 -1.76 3.47 -6.67
N GLU A 138 -2.62 2.50 -6.37
CA GLU A 138 -2.40 1.07 -6.61
C GLU A 138 -3.30 0.61 -7.75
N THR A 139 -2.77 -0.16 -8.69
CA THR A 139 -3.58 -0.86 -9.68
C THR A 139 -3.66 -2.35 -9.33
N LYS A 140 -4.86 -2.93 -9.34
CA LYS A 140 -5.06 -4.29 -8.85
C LYS A 140 -5.78 -5.19 -9.83
N GLY A 141 -5.16 -6.33 -10.16
CA GLY A 141 -5.80 -7.42 -10.87
C GLY A 141 -6.48 -8.41 -9.91
N LEU A 142 -5.69 -9.27 -9.27
CA LEU A 142 -6.18 -10.28 -8.31
C LEU A 142 -5.99 -9.80 -6.87
N VAL A 143 -7.02 -9.92 -6.04
CA VAL A 143 -6.95 -9.57 -4.61
C VAL A 143 -6.10 -10.59 -3.87
N ASP A 144 -5.12 -10.09 -3.12
CA ASP A 144 -4.23 -10.84 -2.23
C ASP A 144 -4.71 -10.61 -0.78
N GLU A 145 -4.44 -11.55 0.12
CA GLU A 145 -4.95 -11.52 1.50
C GLU A 145 -4.49 -10.27 2.27
N ASP A 146 -3.27 -9.80 2.00
CA ASP A 146 -2.69 -8.62 2.65
C ASP A 146 -3.19 -7.27 2.09
N VAL A 147 -4.04 -7.28 1.05
CA VAL A 147 -4.50 -6.05 0.38
C VAL A 147 -5.12 -5.02 1.34
N PRO A 148 -6.01 -5.39 2.29
CA PRO A 148 -6.57 -4.43 3.24
C PRO A 148 -5.50 -3.75 4.10
N LYS A 149 -4.43 -4.46 4.46
CA LYS A 149 -3.33 -3.92 5.28
C LYS A 149 -2.43 -2.95 4.51
N LYS A 150 -2.23 -3.20 3.22
CA LYS A 150 -1.51 -2.28 2.32
C LYS A 150 -2.29 -0.98 2.12
N ASP A 151 -3.59 -1.11 1.85
CA ASP A 151 -4.51 0.04 1.72
C ASP A 151 -4.54 0.89 2.98
N GLU A 152 -4.77 0.27 4.15
CA GLU A 152 -4.81 0.92 5.46
C GLU A 152 -3.53 1.73 5.69
N ARG A 153 -2.37 1.11 5.41
CA ARG A 153 -1.08 1.78 5.56
C ARG A 153 -0.92 2.98 4.64
N ALA A 154 -1.35 2.87 3.39
CA ALA A 154 -1.25 3.94 2.40
C ALA A 154 -2.19 5.10 2.70
N MET A 155 -3.41 4.81 3.14
CA MET A 155 -4.36 5.82 3.63
C MET A 155 -3.80 6.57 4.84
N SER A 156 -3.22 5.85 5.81
CA SER A 156 -2.54 6.47 6.95
C SER A 156 -1.41 7.38 6.48
N TRP A 157 -0.52 6.87 5.61
CA TRP A 157 0.60 7.65 5.11
C TRP A 157 0.17 8.96 4.41
N CYS A 158 -0.88 8.89 3.58
CA CYS A 158 -1.44 10.06 2.91
C CYS A 158 -2.03 11.08 3.91
N ARG A 159 -2.72 10.62 4.96
CA ARG A 159 -3.23 11.50 6.02
C ARG A 159 -2.06 12.17 6.75
N ASP A 160 -1.11 11.37 7.22
CA ASP A 160 0.03 11.84 8.01
C ASP A 160 0.86 12.89 7.23
N VAL A 161 1.15 12.63 5.94
CA VAL A 161 1.89 13.59 5.12
C VAL A 161 1.05 14.84 4.78
N THR A 162 -0.27 14.71 4.65
CA THR A 162 -1.17 15.87 4.46
C THR A 162 -1.11 16.79 5.67
N GLU A 163 -1.19 16.22 6.88
CA GLU A 163 -1.11 16.97 8.13
C GLU A 163 0.25 17.64 8.32
N LEU A 164 1.34 16.94 8.01
CA LEU A 164 2.70 17.45 8.17
C LEU A 164 3.09 18.53 7.14
N THR A 165 2.56 18.45 5.92
CA THR A 165 2.99 19.34 4.81
C THR A 165 1.95 20.38 4.41
N GLY A 166 0.69 20.20 4.78
CA GLY A 166 -0.44 21.00 4.31
C GLY A 166 -0.84 20.74 2.85
N GLU A 167 -0.18 19.80 2.17
CA GLU A 167 -0.53 19.41 0.79
C GLU A 167 -1.58 18.29 0.79
N ASP A 168 -2.58 18.33 -0.11
CA ASP A 168 -3.62 17.29 -0.17
C ASP A 168 -3.06 15.99 -0.80
N TRP A 169 -2.86 14.97 0.03
CA TRP A 169 -2.47 13.63 -0.39
C TRP A 169 -3.61 12.62 -0.18
N ARG A 170 -3.87 11.79 -1.19
CA ARG A 170 -4.92 10.76 -1.15
C ARG A 170 -4.43 9.43 -1.66
N TYR A 171 -4.93 8.36 -1.05
CA TYR A 171 -4.74 7.01 -1.58
C TYR A 171 -5.94 6.61 -2.44
N VAL A 172 -5.68 5.91 -3.54
CA VAL A 172 -6.73 5.27 -4.33
C VAL A 172 -6.25 3.93 -4.89
N ARG A 173 -7.10 2.91 -4.81
CA ARG A 173 -6.91 1.66 -5.54
C ARG A 173 -7.85 1.59 -6.72
N ILE A 174 -7.31 1.29 -7.90
CA ILE A 174 -8.07 1.06 -9.13
C ILE A 174 -7.99 -0.40 -9.51
N ASP A 175 -9.14 -1.07 -9.49
CA ASP A 175 -9.24 -2.44 -9.96
C ASP A 175 -9.16 -2.49 -11.49
N GLN A 176 -8.43 -3.47 -12.02
CA GLN A 176 -8.19 -3.63 -13.45
C GLN A 176 -9.50 -3.86 -14.20
N SER A 177 -10.45 -4.61 -13.62
CA SER A 177 -11.77 -4.83 -14.22
C SER A 177 -12.50 -3.51 -14.44
N LEU A 178 -12.60 -2.66 -13.40
CA LEU A 178 -13.22 -1.34 -13.48
C LEU A 178 -12.58 -0.47 -14.58
N PHE A 179 -11.25 -0.49 -14.66
CA PHE A 179 -10.54 0.28 -15.68
C PHE A 179 -10.79 -0.23 -17.11
N GLN A 180 -10.99 -1.55 -17.27
CA GLN A 180 -11.18 -2.19 -18.58
C GLN A 180 -12.63 -2.18 -19.07
N GLU A 181 -13.61 -2.04 -18.17
CA GLU A 181 -15.04 -2.02 -18.49
C GLU A 181 -15.46 -0.77 -19.30
N HIS A 182 -14.80 0.37 -19.06
CA HIS A 182 -15.18 1.64 -19.65
C HIS A 182 -13.97 2.42 -20.17
N TYR A 183 -14.21 3.30 -21.14
CA TYR A 183 -13.24 4.31 -21.53
C TYR A 183 -13.40 5.53 -20.63
N TYR A 184 -12.30 5.98 -20.02
CA TYR A 184 -12.26 7.20 -19.21
C TYR A 184 -11.51 8.29 -19.97
N GLY A 185 -12.13 9.45 -20.15
CA GLY A 185 -11.53 10.63 -20.79
C GLY A 185 -10.65 11.46 -19.85
N SER A 186 -10.81 11.32 -18.54
CA SER A 186 -10.05 12.05 -17.52
C SER A 186 -9.77 11.19 -16.29
N PHE A 187 -8.79 11.60 -15.47
CA PHE A 187 -8.52 10.94 -14.20
C PHE A 187 -9.66 11.16 -13.21
N LYS A 188 -10.29 12.33 -13.21
CA LYS A 188 -11.47 12.63 -12.40
C LYS A 188 -12.62 11.66 -12.69
N GLU A 189 -12.91 11.38 -13.96
CA GLU A 189 -13.97 10.43 -14.36
C GLU A 189 -13.69 9.02 -13.83
N LEU A 190 -12.43 8.56 -13.89
CA LEU A 190 -12.03 7.28 -13.31
C LEU A 190 -12.24 7.25 -11.79
N LEU A 191 -11.91 8.34 -11.08
CA LEU A 191 -12.12 8.45 -9.63
C LEU A 191 -13.62 8.43 -9.28
N GLU A 192 -14.46 9.11 -10.06
CA GLU A 192 -15.91 9.12 -9.87
C GLU A 192 -16.52 7.71 -10.05
N ALA A 193 -16.12 6.99 -11.09
CA ALA A 193 -16.55 5.61 -11.30
C ALA A 193 -16.09 4.68 -10.17
N LYS A 194 -14.86 4.85 -9.68
CA LYS A 194 -14.34 4.08 -8.53
C LYS A 194 -15.14 4.31 -7.25
N ASN A 195 -15.58 5.55 -7.01
CA ASN A 195 -16.37 5.91 -5.83
C ASN A 195 -17.79 5.36 -5.92
N PHE A 196 -18.38 5.32 -7.12
CA PHE A 196 -19.72 4.75 -7.33
C PHE A 196 -19.78 3.25 -7.05
N VAL A 197 -18.74 2.50 -7.40
CA VAL A 197 -18.66 1.04 -7.14
C VAL A 197 -18.31 0.72 -5.67
N ALA A 198 -17.82 1.70 -4.91
CA ALA A 198 -17.44 1.52 -3.50
C ALA A 198 -18.55 1.84 -2.49
N GLY A 199 -19.65 2.46 -2.92
CA GLY A 199 -20.82 2.78 -2.10
C GLY A 199 -21.91 1.72 -2.24
#